data_AF-A0A804QG68-F1
#
_entry.id   AF-A0A804QG68-F1
#
_cell.length_a   1.000
_cell.length_b   1.000
_cell.length_c   1.000
_cell.angle_alpha   90.00
_cell.angle_beta   90.00
_cell.angle_gamma   90.00
#
_symmetry.space_group_name_H-M   'P 1'
#
loop_
_entity.id
_entity.type
_entity.pdbx_description
1 polymer ?
#
loop_
_entity_poly.entity_id
_entity_poly.type
_entity_poly.pdbx_seq_one_letter_code
_entity_poly.pdbx_strand_id
1 'polypeptide(L)'
;MEGEAMKKIQAKARAMSSEAYTFNHDSMARRALKNTCLAYLASLNEPDFVELALHEYKSAINMTEQFAALAALSQNPGQVRDDALLDFYNKWQHEYLVVSKWFALQATSEIPGNVANVQKLLSHPAFDLRNPNKVYSLIGGFCGSPVNFHTKDGSGYKFLGEIVLQLDKINPQVNAKYLFSWVFT
;
A
#
# COMPACT_ATOMS: atom_id res chain seq x y z
N MET A 1 -6.99 -7.55 -30.94
CA MET A 1 -6.94 -6.23 -30.28
C MET A 1 -6.29 -6.29 -28.90
N GLU A 2 -6.60 -7.28 -28.05
CA GLU A 2 -5.99 -7.42 -26.70
C GLU A 2 -4.45 -7.47 -26.69
N GLY A 3 -3.84 -8.23 -27.59
CA GLY A 3 -2.38 -8.36 -27.65
C GLY A 3 -1.64 -7.06 -27.97
N GLU A 4 -2.25 -6.13 -28.70
CA GLU A 4 -1.61 -4.85 -29.02
C GLU A 4 -1.69 -3.87 -27.85
N ALA A 5 -2.82 -3.83 -27.15
CA ALA A 5 -2.96 -3.04 -25.93
C ALA A 5 -1.97 -3.50 -24.85
N MET A 6 -1.84 -4.82 -24.65
CA MET A 6 -0.88 -5.38 -23.69
C MET A 6 0.56 -4.97 -24.03
N LYS A 7 0.96 -5.06 -25.30
CA LYS A 7 2.29 -4.62 -25.76
C LYS A 7 2.53 -3.12 -25.49
N LYS A 8 1.52 -2.27 -25.67
CA LYS A 8 1.62 -0.83 -25.38
C LYS A 8 1.85 -0.57 -23.89
N ILE A 9 1.11 -1.25 -23.01
CA ILE A 9 1.26 -1.13 -21.55
C ILE A 9 2.66 -1.61 -21.12
N GLN A 10 3.10 -2.77 -21.61
CA GLN A 10 4.45 -3.29 -21.34
C GLN A 10 5.56 -2.34 -21.80
N ALA A 11 5.44 -1.79 -23.01
CA ALA A 11 6.40 -0.83 -23.53
C ALA A 11 6.49 0.42 -22.64
N LYS A 12 5.36 0.96 -22.18
CA LYS A 12 5.34 2.13 -21.28
C LYS A 12 5.91 1.83 -19.89
N ALA A 13 5.68 0.64 -19.35
CA ALA A 13 6.26 0.25 -18.06
C ALA A 13 7.80 0.13 -18.12
N ARG A 14 8.36 -0.36 -19.24
CA ARG A 14 9.81 -0.61 -19.40
C ARG A 14 10.63 0.61 -19.84
N ALA A 15 10.04 1.56 -20.55
CA ALA A 15 10.80 2.53 -21.35
C ALA A 15 11.52 3.65 -20.57
N MET A 16 11.51 3.66 -19.23
CA MET A 16 11.69 4.93 -18.51
C MET A 16 12.61 4.89 -17.29
N SER A 17 13.25 3.76 -17.01
CA SER A 17 14.06 3.54 -15.81
C SER A 17 15.48 4.14 -15.90
N SER A 18 15.83 4.82 -17.01
CA SER A 18 17.21 5.24 -17.32
C SER A 18 17.47 6.76 -17.29
N GLU A 19 16.47 7.61 -17.10
CA GLU A 19 16.67 9.06 -17.06
C GLU A 19 16.98 9.55 -15.63
N ALA A 20 17.90 10.52 -15.50
CA ALA A 20 18.17 11.18 -14.23
C ALA A 20 16.89 11.79 -13.64
N TYR A 21 16.69 11.64 -12.33
CA TYR A 21 15.51 12.19 -11.68
C TYR A 21 15.44 13.71 -11.83
N THR A 22 14.32 14.18 -12.37
CA THR A 22 14.01 15.61 -12.52
C THR A 22 12.63 15.93 -11.96
N PHE A 23 12.54 17.04 -11.21
CA PHE A 23 11.30 17.56 -10.64
C PHE A 23 10.71 18.64 -11.56
N ASN A 24 10.11 18.19 -12.66
CA ASN A 24 9.35 19.02 -13.60
C ASN A 24 8.07 18.29 -14.01
N HIS A 25 7.12 19.04 -14.58
CA HIS A 25 5.80 18.51 -14.92
C HIS A 25 5.86 17.32 -15.91
N ASP A 26 6.68 17.43 -16.96
CA ASP A 26 6.75 16.40 -17.99
C ASP A 26 7.30 15.08 -17.44
N SER A 27 8.37 15.13 -16.65
CA SER A 27 8.97 13.97 -16.00
C SER A 27 8.03 13.36 -14.95
N MET A 28 7.27 14.19 -14.22
CA MET A 28 6.25 13.72 -13.28
C MET A 28 5.12 12.97 -14.00
N ALA A 29 4.59 13.53 -15.09
CA ALA A 29 3.53 12.90 -15.88
C ALA A 29 3.99 11.56 -16.47
N ARG A 30 5.24 11.51 -16.97
CA ARG A 30 5.85 10.28 -17.48
C ARG A 30 5.98 9.20 -16.40
N ARG A 31 6.48 9.53 -15.21
CA ARG A 31 6.54 8.60 -14.07
C ARG A 31 5.16 8.12 -13.64
N ALA A 32 4.17 9.01 -13.61
CA ALA A 32 2.80 8.64 -13.27
C ALA A 32 2.25 7.58 -14.25
N LEU A 33 2.40 7.82 -15.57
CA LEU A 33 1.98 6.86 -16.59
C LEU A 33 2.70 5.51 -16.46
N LYS A 34 4.03 5.53 -16.28
CA LYS A 34 4.84 4.33 -16.07
C LYS A 34 4.32 3.52 -14.88
N ASN A 35 4.11 4.18 -13.74
CA ASN A 35 3.65 3.55 -12.50
C ASN A 35 2.24 2.97 -12.64
N THR A 36 1.34 3.65 -13.36
CA THR A 36 0.01 3.11 -13.68
C THR A 36 0.11 1.87 -14.56
N CYS A 37 0.94 1.89 -15.61
CA CYS A 37 1.17 0.71 -16.43
C CYS A 37 1.74 -0.45 -15.62
N LEU A 38 2.70 -0.20 -14.72
CA LEU A 38 3.28 -1.21 -13.86
C LEU A 38 2.24 -1.85 -12.94
N ALA A 39 1.36 -1.05 -12.34
CA ALA A 39 0.28 -1.57 -11.50
C ALA A 39 -0.67 -2.50 -12.28
N TYR A 40 -1.07 -2.13 -13.50
CA TYR A 40 -1.91 -2.99 -14.35
C TYR A 40 -1.23 -4.28 -14.77
N LEU A 41 0.07 -4.25 -15.05
CA LEU A 41 0.81 -5.47 -15.39
C LEU A 41 0.94 -6.39 -14.17
N ALA A 42 1.29 -5.82 -13.02
CA ALA A 42 1.46 -6.58 -11.78
C ALA A 42 0.15 -7.24 -11.33
N SER A 43 -1.02 -6.62 -11.57
CA SER A 43 -2.32 -7.20 -11.21
C SER A 43 -2.69 -8.46 -11.99
N LEU A 44 -1.97 -8.77 -13.07
CA LEU A 44 -2.17 -10.01 -13.83
C LEU A 44 -1.59 -11.24 -13.13
N ASN A 45 -0.78 -11.06 -12.07
CA ASN A 45 -0.13 -12.15 -11.31
C ASN A 45 0.75 -13.09 -12.14
N GLU A 46 1.20 -12.66 -13.32
CA GLU A 46 2.14 -13.43 -14.14
C GLU A 46 3.58 -13.26 -13.63
N PRO A 47 4.39 -14.34 -13.58
CA PRO A 47 5.76 -14.29 -13.07
C PRO A 47 6.62 -13.18 -13.68
N ASP A 48 6.55 -12.99 -14.99
CA ASP A 48 7.31 -11.96 -15.72
C ASP A 48 6.98 -10.53 -15.27
N PHE A 49 5.72 -10.26 -14.88
CA PHE A 49 5.31 -8.93 -14.44
C PHE A 49 5.61 -8.69 -12.96
N VAL A 50 5.57 -9.75 -12.14
CA VAL A 50 6.07 -9.70 -10.76
C VAL A 50 7.58 -9.42 -10.76
N GLU A 51 8.33 -10.09 -11.63
CA GLU A 51 9.77 -9.85 -11.79
C GLU A 51 10.06 -8.43 -12.29
N LEU A 52 9.28 -7.92 -13.25
CA LEU A 52 9.38 -6.53 -13.70
C LEU A 52 9.17 -5.53 -12.55
N ALA A 53 8.12 -5.72 -11.74
CA ALA A 53 7.86 -4.85 -10.59
C ALA A 53 8.97 -4.95 -9.53
N LEU A 54 9.52 -6.15 -9.31
CA LEU A 54 10.65 -6.35 -8.41
C LEU A 54 11.92 -5.67 -8.91
N HIS A 55 12.17 -5.72 -10.22
CA HIS A 55 13.29 -5.01 -10.85
C HIS A 55 13.15 -3.50 -10.64
N GLU A 56 11.99 -2.92 -10.96
CA GLU A 56 11.71 -1.49 -10.76
C GLU A 56 11.84 -1.08 -9.29
N TYR A 57 11.39 -1.93 -8.36
CA TYR A 57 11.55 -1.68 -6.93
C TYR A 57 13.03 -1.59 -6.52
N LYS A 58 13.87 -2.51 -7.01
CA LYS A 58 15.29 -2.59 -6.64
C LYS A 58 16.15 -1.53 -7.33
N SER A 59 15.82 -1.14 -8.57
CA SER A 59 16.59 -0.18 -9.37
C SER A 59 16.15 1.27 -9.19
N ALA A 60 15.00 1.52 -8.56
CA ALA A 60 14.47 2.88 -8.36
C ALA A 60 15.46 3.81 -7.62
N ILE A 61 15.71 4.96 -8.24
CA ILE A 61 16.59 6.02 -7.69
C ILE A 61 15.82 7.11 -6.92
N ASN A 62 14.49 7.02 -6.85
CA ASN A 62 13.65 7.96 -6.11
C ASN A 62 12.46 7.25 -5.46
N MET A 63 11.92 7.87 -4.41
CA MET A 63 10.81 7.33 -3.62
C MET A 63 9.52 7.14 -4.42
N THR A 64 9.28 7.95 -5.45
CA THR A 64 8.03 7.86 -6.24
C THR A 64 7.97 6.55 -7.01
N GLU A 65 9.08 6.17 -7.65
CA GLU A 65 9.19 4.91 -8.37
C GLU A 65 9.30 3.73 -7.41
N GLN A 66 10.14 3.83 -6.37
CA GLN A 66 10.32 2.73 -5.41
C GLN A 66 9.00 2.37 -4.73
N PHE A 67 8.23 3.36 -4.26
CA PHE A 67 6.96 3.11 -3.59
C PHE A 67 5.87 2.63 -4.54
N ALA A 68 5.84 3.11 -5.80
CA ALA A 68 4.88 2.61 -6.78
C ALA A 68 5.13 1.15 -7.15
N ALA A 69 6.40 0.76 -7.30
CA ALA A 69 6.78 -0.64 -7.54
C ALA A 69 6.45 -1.52 -6.31
N LEU A 70 6.73 -1.03 -5.09
CA LEU A 70 6.31 -1.73 -3.87
C LEU A 70 4.79 -1.89 -3.81
N ALA A 71 4.02 -0.86 -4.18
CA ALA A 71 2.57 -0.93 -4.20
C ALA A 71 2.04 -1.97 -5.18
N ALA A 72 2.63 -2.04 -6.37
CA ALA A 72 2.31 -3.08 -7.36
C ALA A 72 2.61 -4.49 -6.83
N LEU A 73 3.77 -4.70 -6.18
CA LEU A 73 4.13 -5.97 -5.56
C LEU A 73 3.21 -6.34 -4.38
N SER A 74 2.75 -5.35 -3.61
CA SER A 74 1.99 -5.58 -2.38
C SER A 74 0.61 -6.23 -2.60
N GLN A 75 0.10 -6.19 -3.84
CA GLN A 75 -1.18 -6.80 -4.21
C GLN A 75 -1.06 -8.27 -4.64
N ASN A 76 0.17 -8.78 -4.77
CA ASN A 76 0.43 -10.14 -5.24
C ASN A 76 0.85 -11.03 -4.07
N PRO A 77 0.01 -11.98 -3.62
CA PRO A 77 0.34 -12.82 -2.48
C PRO A 77 1.56 -13.72 -2.77
N GLY A 78 2.47 -13.85 -1.80
CA GLY A 78 3.63 -14.73 -1.90
C GLY A 78 4.89 -14.13 -1.30
N GLN A 79 5.98 -14.90 -1.36
CA GLN A 79 7.24 -14.55 -0.71
C GLN A 79 7.83 -13.23 -1.23
N VAL A 80 7.71 -12.96 -2.54
CA VAL A 80 8.25 -11.73 -3.16
C VAL A 80 7.65 -10.47 -2.52
N ARG A 81 6.35 -10.50 -2.22
CA ARG A 81 5.66 -9.39 -1.54
C ARG A 81 6.19 -9.20 -0.12
N ASP A 82 6.28 -10.29 0.63
CA ASP A 82 6.68 -10.23 2.04
C ASP A 82 8.13 -9.76 2.18
N ASP A 83 9.02 -10.24 1.30
CA ASP A 83 10.42 -9.80 1.22
C ASP A 83 10.53 -8.31 0.84
N ALA A 84 9.76 -7.84 -0.15
CA ALA A 84 9.78 -6.44 -0.57
C ALA A 84 9.26 -5.50 0.53
N LEU A 85 8.19 -5.89 1.24
CA LEU A 85 7.65 -5.11 2.36
C LEU A 85 8.65 -5.03 3.52
N LEU A 86 9.33 -6.14 3.84
CA LEU A 86 10.34 -6.18 4.89
C LEU A 86 11.59 -5.37 4.51
N ASP A 87 12.09 -5.53 3.29
CA ASP A 87 13.23 -4.77 2.77
C ASP A 87 12.96 -3.26 2.81
N PHE A 88 11.77 -2.83 2.37
CA PHE A 88 11.38 -1.43 2.41
C PHE A 88 11.35 -0.89 3.85
N TYR A 89 10.78 -1.66 4.79
CA TYR A 89 10.78 -1.26 6.20
C TYR A 89 12.20 -1.13 6.74
N ASN A 90 13.06 -2.13 6.53
CA ASN A 90 14.43 -2.11 7.04
C ASN A 90 15.23 -0.90 6.55
N LYS A 91 15.03 -0.51 5.28
CA LYS A 91 15.67 0.66 4.67
C LYS A 91 15.15 1.99 5.24
N TRP A 92 13.84 2.09 5.49
CA TRP A 92 13.17 3.35 5.77
C TRP A 92 12.63 3.49 7.21
N GLN A 93 12.91 2.55 8.10
CA GLN A 93 12.38 2.54 9.48
C GLN A 93 12.69 3.81 10.29
N HIS A 94 13.75 4.53 9.95
CA HIS A 94 14.11 5.80 10.59
C HIS A 94 13.32 7.01 10.05
N GLU A 95 12.65 6.87 8.91
CA GLU A 95 11.87 7.92 8.25
C GLU A 95 10.39 7.81 8.60
N TYR A 96 9.98 8.51 9.67
CA TYR A 96 8.66 8.38 10.28
C TYR A 96 7.48 8.48 9.28
N LEU A 97 7.52 9.44 8.34
CA LEU A 97 6.48 9.63 7.33
C LEU A 97 6.46 8.49 6.30
N VAL A 98 7.62 7.95 5.95
CA VAL A 98 7.74 6.84 5.01
C VAL A 98 7.19 5.56 5.62
N VAL A 99 7.49 5.29 6.90
CA VAL A 99 6.90 4.16 7.64
C VAL A 99 5.37 4.29 7.73
N SER A 100 4.84 5.50 7.83
CA SER A 100 3.38 5.73 7.82
C SER A 100 2.77 5.33 6.48
N LYS A 101 3.42 5.67 5.34
CA LYS A 101 3.00 5.19 4.02
C LYS A 101 3.07 3.66 3.90
N TRP A 102 4.08 3.03 4.50
CA TRP A 102 4.22 1.58 4.52
C TRP A 102 3.10 0.88 5.30
N PHE A 103 2.66 1.45 6.44
CA PHE A 103 1.46 0.95 7.14
C PHE A 103 0.21 1.11 6.28
N ALA A 104 0.01 2.28 5.67
CA ALA A 104 -1.14 2.53 4.81
C ALA A 104 -1.19 1.55 3.64
N LEU A 105 -0.07 1.31 2.96
CA LEU A 105 0.00 0.40 1.83
C LEU A 105 -0.46 -1.01 2.19
N GLN A 106 0.04 -1.54 3.31
CA GLN A 106 -0.37 -2.87 3.78
C GLN A 106 -1.83 -2.90 4.22
N ALA A 107 -2.32 -1.83 4.82
CA ALA A 107 -3.70 -1.74 5.28
C ALA A 107 -4.70 -1.72 4.11
N THR A 108 -4.35 -1.06 3.00
CA THR A 108 -5.17 -0.95 1.80
C THR A 108 -5.05 -2.14 0.85
N SER A 109 -4.36 -3.22 1.24
CA SER A 109 -4.27 -4.44 0.43
C SER A 109 -5.67 -4.96 0.08
N GLU A 110 -5.85 -5.41 -1.16
CA GLU A 110 -7.10 -6.02 -1.64
C GLU A 110 -7.09 -7.55 -1.50
N ILE A 111 -5.97 -8.13 -1.05
CA ILE A 111 -5.86 -9.57 -0.78
C ILE A 111 -6.87 -9.94 0.33
N PRO A 112 -7.81 -10.88 0.08
CA PRO A 112 -8.79 -11.29 1.09
C PRO A 112 -8.13 -11.83 2.36
N GLY A 113 -8.69 -11.47 3.52
CA GLY A 113 -8.18 -11.88 4.83
C GLY A 113 -7.09 -10.95 5.40
N ASN A 114 -6.87 -9.78 4.81
CA ASN A 114 -5.86 -8.81 5.24
C ASN A 114 -6.09 -8.27 6.66
N VAL A 115 -7.28 -8.46 7.25
CA VAL A 115 -7.56 -8.11 8.66
C VAL A 115 -6.53 -8.75 9.61
N ALA A 116 -6.10 -9.98 9.34
CA ALA A 116 -5.08 -10.66 10.15
C ALA A 116 -3.72 -9.96 10.08
N ASN A 117 -3.35 -9.46 8.89
CA ASN A 117 -2.12 -8.70 8.71
C ASN A 117 -2.19 -7.34 9.43
N VAL A 118 -3.32 -6.64 9.33
CA VAL A 118 -3.54 -5.35 10.00
C VAL A 118 -3.50 -5.53 11.52
N GLN A 119 -4.10 -6.60 12.06
CA GLN A 119 -3.99 -6.95 13.48
C GLN A 119 -2.53 -7.20 13.90
N LYS A 120 -1.75 -7.92 13.09
CA LYS A 120 -0.31 -8.11 13.35
C LYS A 120 0.45 -6.78 13.39
N LEU A 121 0.11 -5.84 12.51
CA LEU A 121 0.76 -4.54 12.43
C LEU A 121 0.49 -3.64 13.65
N LEU A 122 -0.56 -3.89 14.44
CA LEU A 122 -0.79 -3.18 15.71
C LEU A 122 0.28 -3.47 16.75
N SER A 123 0.86 -4.67 16.70
CA SER A 123 1.96 -5.08 17.58
C SER A 123 3.33 -4.75 17.02
N HIS A 124 3.38 -4.05 15.88
CA HIS A 124 4.64 -3.68 15.25
C HIS A 124 5.35 -2.59 16.06
N PRO A 125 6.67 -2.66 16.29
CA PRO A 125 7.40 -1.68 17.13
C PRO A 125 7.32 -0.24 16.60
N ALA A 126 7.09 -0.06 15.31
CA ALA A 126 6.91 1.26 14.69
C ALA A 126 5.46 1.80 14.75
N PHE A 127 4.51 1.03 15.28
CA PHE A 127 3.12 1.44 15.47
C PHE A 127 2.90 1.91 16.91
N ASP A 128 2.28 3.08 17.06
CA ASP A 128 1.82 3.59 18.36
C ASP A 128 0.38 4.08 18.21
N LEU A 129 -0.53 3.47 18.97
CA LEU A 129 -1.95 3.80 18.96
C LEU A 129 -2.22 5.23 19.49
N ARG A 130 -1.30 5.82 20.25
CA ARG A 130 -1.38 7.22 20.71
C ARG A 130 -1.07 8.21 19.61
N ASN A 131 -0.44 7.76 18.52
CA ASN A 131 -0.03 8.62 17.43
C ASN A 131 -1.10 8.67 16.33
N PRO A 132 -1.85 9.79 16.20
CA PRO A 132 -2.97 9.87 15.26
C PRO A 132 -2.59 9.57 13.81
N ASN A 133 -1.40 9.95 13.37
CA ASN A 133 -0.95 9.69 12.00
C ASN A 133 -0.75 8.20 11.73
N LYS A 134 -0.28 7.42 12.72
CA LYS A 134 -0.14 5.96 12.60
C LYS A 134 -1.52 5.29 12.60
N VAL A 135 -2.43 5.75 13.46
CA VAL A 135 -3.82 5.28 13.46
C VAL A 135 -4.48 5.56 12.11
N TYR A 136 -4.37 6.78 11.57
CA TYR A 136 -4.89 7.14 10.24
C TYR A 136 -4.31 6.28 9.13
N SER A 137 -3.00 6.03 9.16
CA SER A 137 -2.34 5.21 8.16
C SER A 137 -2.82 3.77 8.20
N LEU A 138 -2.83 3.13 9.38
CA LEU A 138 -3.15 1.71 9.49
C LEU A 138 -4.67 1.45 9.54
N ILE A 139 -5.38 2.06 10.48
CA ILE A 139 -6.82 1.80 10.68
C ILE A 139 -7.63 2.47 9.58
N GLY A 140 -7.28 3.72 9.24
CA GLY A 140 -7.95 4.44 8.15
C GLY A 140 -7.73 3.76 6.80
N GLY A 141 -6.50 3.31 6.54
CA GLY A 141 -6.19 2.53 5.33
C GLY A 141 -7.00 1.22 5.26
N PHE A 142 -7.15 0.51 6.38
CA PHE A 142 -7.94 -0.73 6.42
C PHE A 142 -9.42 -0.49 6.11
N CYS A 143 -10.02 0.55 6.71
CA CYS A 143 -11.41 0.94 6.41
C CYS A 143 -11.59 1.31 4.93
N GLY A 144 -10.53 1.82 4.29
CA GLY A 144 -10.50 2.12 2.87
C GLY A 144 -10.31 0.92 1.94
N SER A 145 -10.16 -0.31 2.45
CA SER A 145 -10.11 -1.55 1.66
C SER A 145 -11.47 -2.25 1.72
N PRO A 146 -12.38 -2.06 0.74
CA PRO A 146 -13.76 -2.58 0.84
C PRO A 146 -13.81 -4.10 0.89
N VAL A 147 -12.92 -4.76 0.14
CA VAL A 147 -12.81 -6.23 0.09
C VAL A 147 -12.57 -6.83 1.47
N ASN A 148 -11.77 -6.14 2.31
CA ASN A 148 -11.41 -6.63 3.63
C ASN A 148 -12.27 -6.05 4.75
N PHE A 149 -12.67 -4.78 4.66
CA PHE A 149 -13.50 -4.13 5.66
C PHE A 149 -14.93 -4.70 5.66
N HIS A 150 -15.52 -4.89 4.48
CA HIS A 150 -16.88 -5.42 4.32
C HIS A 150 -16.91 -6.93 4.10
N THR A 151 -15.93 -7.65 4.64
CA THR A 151 -15.93 -9.13 4.58
C THR A 151 -17.25 -9.66 5.17
N LYS A 152 -17.85 -10.65 4.49
CA LYS A 152 -19.19 -11.18 4.82
C LYS A 152 -19.31 -11.73 6.25
N ASP A 153 -18.21 -12.13 6.87
CA ASP A 153 -18.16 -12.63 8.25
C ASP A 153 -18.25 -11.51 9.30
N GLY A 154 -18.22 -10.24 8.88
CA GLY A 154 -18.26 -9.07 9.75
C GLY A 154 -16.95 -8.81 10.51
N SER A 155 -15.87 -9.52 10.19
CA SER A 155 -14.57 -9.40 10.87
C SER A 155 -14.00 -7.98 10.81
N GLY A 156 -14.17 -7.28 9.68
CA GLY A 156 -13.71 -5.90 9.54
C GLY A 156 -14.41 -4.93 10.49
N TYR A 157 -15.74 -5.04 10.64
CA TYR A 157 -16.50 -4.24 11.60
C TYR A 157 -16.14 -4.57 13.05
N LYS A 158 -16.03 -5.86 13.38
CA LYS A 158 -15.63 -6.31 14.71
C LYS A 158 -14.27 -5.72 15.09
N PHE A 159 -13.30 -5.82 14.17
CA PHE A 159 -11.97 -5.27 14.36
C PHE A 159 -12.01 -3.76 14.60
N LEU A 160 -12.75 -3.00 13.79
CA LEU A 160 -12.87 -1.56 13.98
C LEU A 160 -13.54 -1.22 15.32
N GLY A 161 -14.54 -1.98 15.75
CA GLY A 161 -15.18 -1.82 17.06
C GLY A 161 -14.20 -2.00 18.23
N GLU A 162 -13.34 -3.01 18.16
CA GLU A 162 -12.27 -3.23 19.16
C GLU A 162 -11.28 -2.05 19.22
N ILE A 163 -10.95 -1.46 18.07
CA ILE A 163 -10.04 -0.31 18.00
C ILE A 163 -10.69 0.97 18.50
N VAL A 164 -11.95 1.23 18.16
CA VAL A 164 -12.75 2.36 18.65
C VAL A 164 -12.80 2.35 20.18
N LEU A 165 -13.06 1.19 20.79
CA LEU A 165 -13.09 1.06 22.26
C LEU A 165 -11.73 1.33 22.93
N GLN A 166 -10.63 1.05 22.24
CA GLN A 166 -9.28 1.37 22.73
C GLN A 166 -8.97 2.86 22.56
N LEU A 167 -9.27 3.42 21.38
CA LEU A 167 -9.04 4.83 21.07
C LEU A 167 -9.85 5.76 21.96
N ASP A 168 -11.08 5.38 22.33
CA ASP A 168 -11.90 6.17 23.23
C ASP A 168 -11.22 6.43 24.58
N LYS A 169 -10.45 5.45 25.08
CA LYS A 169 -9.72 5.57 26.35
C LYS A 169 -8.44 6.42 26.25
N ILE A 170 -7.88 6.55 25.04
CA ILE A 170 -6.57 7.15 24.82
C ILE A 170 -6.71 8.56 24.25
N ASN A 171 -7.51 8.69 23.20
CA ASN A 171 -7.71 9.91 22.44
C ASN A 171 -9.12 9.95 21.81
N PRO A 172 -10.13 10.43 22.57
CA PRO A 172 -11.50 10.54 22.09
C PRO A 172 -11.66 11.35 20.80
N GLN A 173 -10.78 12.32 20.53
CA GLN A 173 -10.85 13.13 19.30
C GLN A 173 -10.49 12.33 18.05
N VAL A 174 -9.48 11.45 18.15
CA VAL A 174 -9.14 10.52 17.07
C VAL A 174 -10.28 9.52 16.88
N ASN A 175 -10.87 9.05 17.99
CA ASN A 175 -12.01 8.13 17.97
C ASN A 175 -13.20 8.69 17.17
N ALA A 176 -13.55 9.96 17.37
CA ALA A 176 -14.66 10.62 16.67
C ALA A 176 -14.59 10.47 15.15
N LYS A 177 -13.38 10.54 14.56
CA LYS A 177 -13.19 10.41 13.11
C LYS A 177 -13.50 9.00 12.58
N TYR A 178 -13.31 7.95 13.38
CA TYR A 178 -13.61 6.57 12.98
C TYR A 178 -15.03 6.16 13.24
N LEU A 179 -15.69 6.77 14.24
CA LEU A 179 -17.13 6.65 14.38
C LEU A 179 -17.86 7.15 13.12
N PHE A 180 -17.34 8.16 12.42
CA PHE A 180 -17.90 8.56 11.11
C PHE A 180 -17.77 7.47 10.03
N SER A 181 -16.69 6.68 10.04
CA SER A 181 -16.54 5.54 9.11
C SER A 181 -17.59 4.45 9.36
N TRP A 182 -18.10 4.33 10.59
CA TRP A 182 -19.18 3.39 10.93
C TRP A 182 -20.56 3.84 10.47
N VAL A 183 -20.77 5.16 10.37
CA VAL A 183 -22.11 5.75 10.22
C VAL A 183 -22.47 6.07 8.77
N PHE A 184 -21.47 6.17 7.87
CA PHE A 184 -21.67 6.70 6.51
C PHE A 184 -21.18 5.81 5.35
N THR A 185 -20.87 4.54 5.59
CA THR A 185 -20.65 3.51 4.54
C THR A 185 -21.58 2.33 4.77
#